data_AF-A0A0X3RQX2-F1
#
_entry.id   AF-A0A0X3RQX2-F1
#
_cell.length_a   1.000
_cell.length_b   1.000
_cell.length_c   1.000
_cell.angle_alpha   90.00
_cell.angle_beta   90.00
_cell.angle_gamma   90.00
#
_symmetry.space_group_name_H-M   'P 1'
#
loop_
_entity.id
_entity.type
_entity.pdbx_description
1 polymer ?
#
loop_
_entity_poly.entity_id
_entity_poly.type
_entity_poly.pdbx_seq_one_letter_code
_entity_poly.pdbx_strand_id
1 'polypeptide(L)'
;MADTEPTEEETPDGLLGWCLVANVAQETARGESGLDIQRGTKHFPAGALLWIPPMRWDPGWGRWHAVGRHRGNGRRYVNMVVRADDLENFRVKGVYSEGLVRSLNGYDHDPAAPRTLQNPWTRERAQSWADGRNQLREGIVIDGQRHPRISVPNPPPAELQVGGEILHLAQYGTRGPHYSRMPPPLEWVPET
;
A
#
# COMPACT_ATOMS: atom_id res chain seq x y z
N MET A 1 15.53 -20.99 -41.92
CA MET A 1 15.99 -21.08 -40.52
C MET A 1 15.67 -19.75 -39.88
N ALA A 2 14.66 -19.72 -39.02
CA ALA A 2 14.25 -18.51 -38.31
C ALA A 2 14.92 -18.55 -36.93
N ASP A 3 16.01 -17.81 -36.78
CA ASP A 3 16.58 -17.50 -35.47
C ASP A 3 15.80 -16.30 -34.91
N THR A 4 14.75 -16.59 -34.17
CA THR A 4 14.13 -15.61 -33.26
C THR A 4 14.91 -15.68 -31.97
N GLU A 5 15.92 -14.82 -31.83
CA GLU A 5 16.53 -14.54 -30.54
C GLU A 5 15.48 -13.88 -29.62
N PRO A 6 15.47 -14.20 -28.32
CA PRO A 6 14.48 -13.65 -27.40
C PRO A 6 14.73 -12.15 -27.26
N THR A 7 13.68 -11.36 -27.52
CA THR A 7 13.61 -9.92 -27.27
C THR A 7 14.23 -9.59 -25.93
N GLU A 8 15.37 -8.88 -25.94
CA GLU A 8 15.92 -8.21 -24.77
C GLU A 8 14.77 -7.45 -24.10
N GLU A 9 14.47 -7.75 -22.83
CA GLU A 9 13.52 -6.96 -22.06
C GLU A 9 14.05 -5.52 -22.03
N GLU A 10 13.51 -4.68 -22.90
CA GLU A 10 13.89 -3.28 -23.06
C GLU A 10 13.57 -2.58 -21.73
N THR A 11 14.56 -2.52 -20.84
CA THR A 11 14.43 -1.75 -19.60
C THR A 11 14.15 -0.30 -20.01
N PRO A 12 12.99 0.26 -19.63
CA PRO A 12 12.59 1.57 -20.13
C PRO A 12 13.61 2.62 -19.75
N ASP A 13 13.95 3.49 -20.70
CA ASP A 13 15.00 4.49 -20.55
C ASP A 13 14.78 5.35 -19.28
N GLY A 14 15.86 5.56 -18.51
CA GLY A 14 15.82 6.25 -17.22
C GLY A 14 15.22 5.48 -16.03
N LEU A 15 14.88 4.20 -16.17
CA LEU A 15 14.44 3.38 -15.03
C LEU A 15 15.60 3.14 -14.05
N LEU A 16 15.42 3.58 -12.80
CA LEU A 16 16.40 3.44 -11.73
C LEU A 16 16.18 2.18 -10.87
N GLY A 17 15.07 1.46 -11.08
CA GLY A 17 14.77 0.18 -10.44
C GLY A 17 13.26 -0.05 -10.24
N TRP A 18 12.87 -1.30 -10.00
CA TRP A 18 11.49 -1.64 -9.63
C TRP A 18 11.29 -1.60 -8.12
N CYS A 19 10.09 -1.20 -7.72
CA CYS A 19 9.72 -1.10 -6.31
C CYS A 19 8.27 -1.55 -6.10
N LEU A 20 8.05 -2.25 -4.98
CA LEU A 20 6.71 -2.49 -4.46
C LEU A 20 6.15 -1.17 -3.92
N VAL A 21 4.91 -0.85 -4.27
CA VAL A 21 4.24 0.34 -3.76
C VAL A 21 2.87 -0.02 -3.20
N ALA A 22 2.39 0.80 -2.27
CA ALA A 22 1.05 0.69 -1.71
C ALA A 22 0.50 2.07 -1.38
N ASN A 23 -0.81 2.17 -1.20
CA ASN A 23 -1.46 3.37 -0.70
C ASN A 23 -1.68 3.25 0.81
N VAL A 24 -1.62 4.37 1.54
CA VAL A 24 -2.11 4.43 2.92
C VAL A 24 -3.63 4.31 2.90
N ALA A 25 -4.19 3.40 3.68
CA ALA A 25 -5.64 3.22 3.80
C ALA A 25 -6.34 4.52 4.21
N GLN A 26 -7.61 4.66 3.82
CA GLN A 26 -8.41 5.84 4.16
C GLN A 26 -8.52 6.04 5.67
N GLU A 27 -8.72 4.94 6.40
CA GLU A 27 -8.78 4.93 7.84
C GLU A 27 -7.74 3.95 8.40
N THR A 28 -7.14 4.29 9.54
CA THR A 28 -6.19 3.41 10.24
C THR A 28 -6.58 3.36 11.70
N ALA A 29 -6.54 2.18 12.32
CA ALA A 29 -6.86 2.04 13.72
C ALA A 29 -5.59 2.16 14.58
N ARG A 30 -5.70 2.91 15.67
CA ARG A 30 -4.63 3.27 16.61
C ARG A 30 -5.03 2.92 18.05
N GLY A 31 -4.04 2.94 18.93
CA GLY A 31 -4.19 2.56 20.35
C GLY A 31 -4.13 1.05 20.60
N GLU A 32 -3.83 0.64 21.83
CA GLU A 32 -3.75 -0.78 22.25
C GLU A 32 -5.06 -1.54 22.01
N SER A 33 -6.18 -0.84 22.08
CA SER A 33 -7.49 -1.41 21.77
C SER A 33 -7.78 -1.45 20.27
N GLY A 34 -7.14 -0.64 19.42
CA GLY A 34 -7.48 -0.50 18.00
C GLY A 34 -8.86 0.10 17.74
N LEU A 35 -9.39 0.87 18.71
CA LEU A 35 -10.68 1.56 18.63
C LEU A 35 -10.56 3.02 18.16
N ASP A 36 -9.34 3.59 18.15
CA ASP A 36 -9.11 4.95 17.70
C ASP A 36 -8.91 4.96 16.18
N ILE A 37 -9.98 5.24 15.44
CA ILE A 37 -9.98 5.29 13.98
C ILE A 37 -9.52 6.69 13.56
N GLN A 38 -8.40 6.76 12.83
CA GLN A 38 -7.84 8.00 12.33
C GLN A 38 -7.74 7.98 10.80
N ARG A 39 -7.97 9.12 10.16
CA ARG A 39 -7.77 9.26 8.71
C ARG A 39 -6.28 9.24 8.37
N GLY A 40 -5.84 8.24 7.60
CA GLY A 40 -4.43 7.98 7.26
C GLY A 40 -3.53 7.76 8.49
N THR A 41 -2.22 7.92 8.35
CA THR A 41 -1.27 7.76 9.48
C THR A 41 -0.77 9.11 10.02
N LYS A 42 -0.13 9.12 11.18
CA LYS A 42 0.54 10.31 11.74
C LYS A 42 1.47 11.00 10.73
N HIS A 43 2.17 10.23 9.90
CA HIS A 43 3.21 10.73 9.00
C HIS A 43 2.79 10.84 7.55
N PHE A 44 1.68 10.21 7.15
CA PHE A 44 1.24 10.16 5.76
C PHE A 44 -0.26 10.42 5.66
N PRO A 45 -0.72 11.27 4.72
CA PRO A 45 -2.15 11.45 4.50
C PRO A 45 -2.80 10.15 4.01
N ALA A 46 -4.11 10.03 4.21
CA ALA A 46 -4.91 8.95 3.60
C ALA A 46 -4.71 8.95 2.08
N GLY A 47 -4.61 7.75 1.48
CA GLY A 47 -4.34 7.56 0.06
C GLY A 47 -2.91 7.87 -0.38
N ALA A 48 -2.00 8.28 0.51
CA ALA A 48 -0.61 8.57 0.14
C ALA A 48 0.07 7.35 -0.47
N LEU A 49 0.78 7.56 -1.58
CA LEU A 49 1.59 6.52 -2.20
C LEU A 49 2.91 6.33 -1.43
N LEU A 50 3.13 5.11 -0.95
CA LEU A 50 4.36 4.71 -0.29
C LEU A 50 5.14 3.71 -1.15
N TRP A 51 6.46 3.84 -1.12
CA TRP A 51 7.43 3.02 -1.82
C TRP A 51 8.14 2.12 -0.81
N ILE A 52 8.06 0.82 -1.03
CA ILE A 52 8.48 -0.21 -0.06
C ILE A 52 9.74 -0.88 -0.63
N PRO A 53 10.94 -0.57 -0.11
CA PRO A 53 12.16 -1.28 -0.53
C PRO A 53 12.08 -2.77 -0.14
N PRO A 54 12.87 -3.67 -0.77
CA PRO A 54 12.89 -5.06 -0.36
C PRO A 54 13.18 -5.21 1.12
N MET A 55 12.34 -5.99 1.81
CA MET A 55 12.46 -6.22 3.24
C MET A 55 13.75 -6.99 3.52
N ARG A 56 14.75 -6.32 4.10
CA ARG A 56 15.97 -6.96 4.60
C ARG A 56 15.72 -7.75 5.89
N TRP A 57 14.68 -7.39 6.63
CA TRP A 57 14.28 -7.99 7.91
C TRP A 57 12.78 -7.73 8.13
N ASP A 58 11.98 -8.77 8.36
CA ASP A 58 10.62 -8.64 8.91
C ASP A 58 10.60 -9.35 10.27
N PRO A 59 10.40 -8.62 11.39
CA PRO A 59 10.36 -9.25 12.70
C PRO A 59 9.06 -10.07 12.94
N GLY A 60 8.17 -10.17 11.95
CA GLY A 60 6.91 -10.91 12.03
C GLY A 60 5.73 -10.08 12.57
N TRP A 61 5.93 -8.78 12.79
CA TRP A 61 4.92 -7.88 13.36
C TRP A 61 4.25 -6.98 12.30
N GLY A 62 4.46 -7.28 11.01
CA GLY A 62 3.86 -6.54 9.90
C GLY A 62 4.29 -5.07 9.86
N ARG A 63 5.55 -4.77 10.24
CA ARG A 63 6.12 -3.41 10.25
C ARG A 63 7.19 -3.29 9.17
N TRP A 64 6.94 -2.45 8.18
CA TRP A 64 7.78 -2.35 6.98
C TRP A 64 8.37 -0.95 6.83
N HIS A 65 9.59 -0.87 6.32
CA HIS A 65 10.14 0.39 5.85
C HIS A 65 9.36 0.86 4.63
N ALA A 66 9.00 2.14 4.61
CA ALA A 66 8.27 2.76 3.52
C ALA A 66 8.71 4.21 3.35
N VAL A 67 8.85 4.62 2.09
CA VAL A 67 9.23 5.97 1.70
C VAL A 67 8.04 6.65 1.04
N GLY A 68 7.67 7.83 1.52
CA GLY A 68 6.55 8.59 0.97
C GLY A 68 6.67 10.07 1.25
N ARG A 69 5.71 10.85 0.75
CA ARG A 69 5.63 12.29 1.03
C ARG A 69 4.97 12.54 2.38
N HIS A 70 5.67 13.26 3.26
CA HIS A 70 5.24 13.48 4.64
C HIS A 70 3.98 14.38 4.74
N ARG A 71 3.12 14.06 5.71
CA ARG A 71 1.93 14.85 6.08
C ARG A 71 2.34 16.19 6.68
N GLY A 72 2.04 17.28 5.97
CA GLY A 72 2.39 18.65 6.38
C GLY A 72 3.64 19.19 5.69
N ASN A 73 4.46 18.32 5.08
CA ASN A 73 5.56 18.73 4.21
C ASN A 73 5.68 17.79 3.00
N GLY A 74 4.77 17.95 2.04
CA GLY A 74 4.71 17.10 0.84
C GLY A 74 5.87 17.27 -0.14
N ARG A 75 6.79 18.21 0.11
CA ARG A 75 7.96 18.46 -0.76
C ARG A 75 9.09 17.46 -0.52
N ARG A 76 9.15 16.82 0.65
CA ARG A 76 10.23 15.90 1.01
C ARG A 76 9.72 14.48 1.14
N TYR A 77 10.52 13.55 0.63
CA TYR A 77 10.36 12.14 0.97
C TYR A 77 10.87 11.91 2.39
N VAL A 78 10.18 11.06 3.13
CA VAL A 78 10.61 10.56 4.44
C VAL A 78 10.56 9.05 4.43
N ASN A 79 11.54 8.43 5.08
CA ASN A 79 11.58 6.99 5.31
C ASN A 79 11.04 6.72 6.72
N MET A 80 9.99 5.92 6.83
CA MET A 80 9.30 5.59 8.07
C MET A 80 9.03 4.10 8.14
N VAL A 81 8.98 3.56 9.36
CA VAL A 81 8.40 2.23 9.58
C VAL A 81 6.89 2.37 9.71
N VAL A 82 6.14 1.70 8.83
CA VAL A 82 4.67 1.70 8.80
C VAL A 82 4.13 0.31 9.08
N ARG A 83 2.89 0.21 9.56
CA ARG A 83 2.20 -1.08 9.62
C ARG A 83 1.72 -1.42 8.23
N ALA A 84 1.96 -2.64 7.79
CA ALA A 84 1.51 -3.10 6.51
C ALA A 84 -0.02 -3.30 6.45
N ASP A 85 -0.68 -3.45 7.60
CA ASP A 85 -2.15 -3.43 7.72
C ASP A 85 -2.75 -2.02 7.56
N ASP A 86 -1.92 -0.97 7.63
CA ASP A 86 -2.36 0.41 7.33
C ASP A 86 -2.28 0.69 5.81
N LEU A 87 -1.91 -0.31 5.00
CA LEU A 87 -1.64 -0.18 3.57
C LEU A 87 -2.57 -1.03 2.71
N GLU A 88 -2.88 -0.50 1.54
CA GLU A 88 -3.82 -1.09 0.59
C GLU A 88 -3.32 -0.92 -0.85
N ASN A 89 -3.96 -1.63 -1.78
CA ASN A 89 -3.70 -1.49 -3.22
C ASN A 89 -2.21 -1.67 -3.58
N PHE A 90 -1.65 -2.81 -3.15
CA PHE A 90 -0.27 -3.15 -3.43
C PHE A 90 -0.09 -3.39 -4.94
N ARG A 91 0.99 -2.82 -5.50
CA ARG A 91 1.32 -2.97 -6.93
C ARG A 91 2.79 -2.68 -7.18
N VAL A 92 3.27 -3.01 -8.38
CA VAL A 92 4.64 -2.74 -8.79
C VAL A 92 4.72 -1.41 -9.54
N LYS A 93 5.75 -0.60 -9.26
CA LYS A 93 6.06 0.62 -10.02
C LYS A 93 7.56 0.76 -10.27
N GLY A 94 7.90 1.33 -11.42
CA GLY A 94 9.26 1.77 -11.73
C GLY A 94 9.61 3.06 -10.99
N VAL A 95 10.86 3.15 -10.53
CA VAL A 95 11.43 4.34 -9.89
C VAL A 95 12.22 5.11 -10.94
N TYR A 96 11.88 6.39 -11.13
CA TYR A 96 12.54 7.27 -12.11
C TYR A 96 13.13 8.53 -11.48
N SER A 97 12.94 8.73 -10.17
CA SER A 97 13.37 9.94 -9.48
C SER A 97 14.58 9.68 -8.59
N GLU A 98 15.67 10.40 -8.83
CA GLU A 98 16.89 10.31 -8.00
C GLU A 98 16.63 10.69 -6.53
N GLY A 99 15.76 11.68 -6.28
CA GLY A 99 15.41 12.09 -4.92
C GLY A 99 14.69 10.99 -4.14
N LEU A 100 13.89 10.19 -4.85
CA LEU A 100 13.24 9.01 -4.29
C LEU A 100 14.26 7.89 -4.05
N VAL A 101 15.17 7.64 -5.00
CA VAL A 101 16.26 6.65 -4.85
C VAL A 101 17.11 6.94 -3.62
N ARG A 102 17.54 8.19 -3.39
CA ARG A 102 18.29 8.58 -2.19
C ARG A 102 17.53 8.26 -0.90
N SER A 103 16.21 8.49 -0.91
CA SER A 103 15.37 8.22 0.26
C SER A 103 15.14 6.73 0.50
N LEU A 104 15.10 5.93 -0.57
CA LEU A 104 14.97 4.47 -0.52
C LEU A 104 16.27 3.78 -0.11
N ASN A 105 17.42 4.28 -0.58
CA ASN A 105 18.74 3.76 -0.23
C ASN A 105 19.13 4.09 1.23
N GLY A 106 18.48 5.09 1.84
CA GLY A 106 18.71 5.49 3.23
C GLY A 106 19.83 6.53 3.39
N TYR A 107 20.13 6.88 4.65
CA TYR A 107 21.10 7.94 4.98
C TYR A 107 22.55 7.57 4.65
N ASP A 108 22.89 6.29 4.64
CA ASP A 108 24.25 5.79 4.36
C ASP A 108 24.56 5.72 2.85
N HIS A 109 23.73 6.33 2.01
CA HIS A 109 23.97 6.38 0.57
C HIS A 109 25.21 7.24 0.28
N ASP A 110 26.30 6.59 -0.15
CA ASP A 110 27.47 7.27 -0.69
C ASP A 110 27.04 8.20 -1.85
N PRO A 111 27.23 9.53 -1.76
CA PRO A 111 26.85 10.45 -2.82
C PRO A 111 27.57 10.17 -4.16
N ALA A 112 28.67 9.41 -4.15
CA ALA A 112 29.37 8.93 -5.34
C ALA A 112 28.82 7.60 -5.89
N ALA A 113 27.96 6.90 -5.15
CA ALA A 113 27.36 5.64 -5.61
C ALA A 113 26.45 5.84 -6.83
N PRO A 114 26.27 4.81 -7.66
CA PRO A 114 25.37 4.85 -8.81
C PRO A 114 23.99 5.37 -8.41
N ARG A 115 23.39 6.20 -9.26
CA ARG A 115 22.09 6.85 -8.99
C ARG A 115 20.89 5.88 -9.05
N THR A 116 21.14 4.59 -8.99
CA THR A 116 20.15 3.51 -9.06
C THR A 116 19.71 3.08 -7.66
N LEU A 117 18.55 2.44 -7.60
CA LEU A 117 18.03 1.84 -6.37
C LEU A 117 18.96 0.69 -5.95
N GLN A 118 19.50 0.75 -4.73
CA GLN A 118 20.32 -0.33 -4.18
C GLN A 118 19.42 -1.48 -3.76
N ASN A 119 19.75 -2.70 -4.21
CA ASN A 119 18.94 -3.90 -4.00
C ASN A 119 17.46 -3.65 -4.38
N PRO A 120 17.16 -3.36 -5.65
CA PRO A 120 15.79 -3.15 -6.10
C PRO A 120 14.99 -4.45 -6.02
N TRP A 121 13.66 -4.34 -6.03
CA TRP A 121 12.86 -5.53 -6.29
C TRP A 121 13.12 -6.00 -7.72
N THR A 122 13.04 -7.31 -7.98
CA THR A 122 12.70 -7.76 -9.32
C THR A 122 11.21 -7.53 -9.53
N ARG A 123 10.78 -7.29 -10.78
CA ARG A 123 9.38 -7.00 -11.08
C ARG A 123 8.47 -8.15 -10.66
N GLU A 124 8.90 -9.39 -10.94
CA GLU A 124 8.18 -10.63 -10.65
C GLU A 124 8.03 -10.82 -9.15
N ARG A 125 9.11 -10.58 -8.39
CA ARG A 125 9.10 -10.74 -6.93
C ARG A 125 8.21 -9.67 -6.29
N ALA A 126 8.29 -8.42 -6.75
CA ALA A 126 7.39 -7.38 -6.27
C ALA A 126 5.93 -7.70 -6.59
N GLN A 127 5.65 -8.25 -7.78
CA GLN A 127 4.30 -8.62 -8.18
C GLN A 127 3.76 -9.76 -7.33
N SER A 128 4.53 -10.82 -7.11
CA SER A 128 4.16 -11.93 -6.23
C SER A 128 3.83 -11.45 -4.81
N TRP A 129 4.59 -10.49 -4.28
CA TRP A 129 4.31 -9.88 -2.98
C TRP A 129 3.05 -9.02 -2.98
N ALA A 130 2.85 -8.22 -4.04
CA ALA A 130 1.64 -7.42 -4.21
C ALA A 130 0.40 -8.32 -4.26
N ASP A 131 0.45 -9.39 -5.06
CA ASP A 131 -0.64 -10.36 -5.19
C ASP A 131 -0.91 -11.06 -3.87
N GLY A 132 0.13 -11.53 -3.17
CA GLY A 132 -0.02 -12.18 -1.86
C GLY A 132 -0.65 -11.25 -0.82
N ARG A 133 -0.30 -9.96 -0.84
CA ARG A 133 -0.92 -8.97 0.05
C ARG A 133 -2.35 -8.64 -0.33
N ASN A 134 -2.64 -8.51 -1.61
CA ASN A 134 -3.99 -8.22 -2.09
C ASN A 134 -4.93 -9.42 -1.93
N GLN A 135 -4.39 -10.65 -1.96
CA GLN A 135 -5.13 -11.89 -1.73
C GLN A 135 -5.30 -12.21 -0.24
N LEU A 136 -4.63 -11.49 0.66
CA LEU A 136 -4.77 -11.69 2.10
C LEU A 136 -6.24 -11.41 2.48
N ARG A 137 -6.95 -12.48 2.78
CA ARG A 137 -8.38 -12.45 3.08
C ARG A 137 -8.58 -11.88 4.47
N GLU A 138 -9.04 -10.64 4.53
CA GLU A 138 -9.35 -9.98 5.79
C GLU A 138 -10.77 -10.29 6.21
N GLY A 139 -10.96 -10.73 7.45
CA GLY A 139 -12.29 -10.90 8.02
C GLY A 139 -13.01 -9.56 8.10
N ILE A 140 -14.32 -9.54 7.82
CA ILE A 140 -15.08 -8.29 7.77
C ILE A 140 -15.81 -7.99 9.09
N VAL A 141 -16.18 -6.73 9.29
CA VAL A 141 -17.11 -6.29 10.31
C VAL A 141 -18.39 -5.80 9.61
N ILE A 142 -19.56 -6.27 10.06
CA ILE A 142 -20.87 -5.82 9.55
C ILE A 142 -21.63 -5.19 10.71
N ASP A 143 -22.00 -3.92 10.59
CA ASP A 143 -22.77 -3.18 11.62
C ASP A 143 -22.23 -3.39 13.06
N GLY A 144 -20.89 -3.39 13.20
CA GLY A 144 -20.17 -3.55 14.47
C GLY A 144 -19.90 -5.00 14.92
N GLN A 145 -20.42 -6.01 14.21
CA GLN A 145 -20.16 -7.42 14.50
C GLN A 145 -19.08 -8.01 13.58
N ARG A 146 -18.12 -8.74 14.16
CA ARG A 146 -17.05 -9.38 13.38
C ARG A 146 -17.53 -10.69 12.77
N HIS A 147 -17.34 -10.85 11.46
CA HIS A 147 -17.70 -12.04 10.71
C HIS A 147 -16.44 -12.75 10.18
N PRO A 148 -15.75 -13.57 11.00
CA PRO A 148 -14.49 -14.21 10.62
C PRO A 148 -14.63 -15.23 9.49
N ARG A 149 -15.85 -15.70 9.20
CA ARG A 149 -16.14 -16.63 8.10
C ARG A 149 -16.31 -15.94 6.75
N ILE A 150 -16.48 -14.62 6.76
CA ILE A 150 -16.60 -13.81 5.55
C ILE A 150 -15.32 -13.01 5.43
N SER A 151 -14.68 -13.10 4.28
CA SER A 151 -13.44 -12.39 4.02
C SER A 151 -13.48 -11.76 2.64
N VAL A 152 -12.76 -10.65 2.50
CA VAL A 152 -12.68 -9.90 1.26
C VAL A 152 -11.23 -9.70 0.85
N PRO A 153 -10.96 -9.49 -0.46
CA PRO A 153 -9.62 -9.12 -0.92
C PRO A 153 -9.21 -7.75 -0.35
N ASN A 154 -7.91 -7.46 -0.39
CA ASN A 154 -7.35 -6.13 -0.18
C ASN A 154 -6.98 -5.53 -1.57
N PRO A 155 -7.44 -4.32 -1.93
CA PRO A 155 -8.38 -3.48 -1.17
C PRO A 155 -9.79 -4.10 -1.15
N PRO A 156 -10.57 -3.85 -0.08
CA PRO A 156 -11.94 -4.35 0.02
C PRO A 156 -12.83 -3.80 -1.10
N PRO A 157 -13.74 -4.61 -1.67
CA PRO A 157 -14.69 -4.13 -2.66
C PRO A 157 -15.67 -3.12 -2.03
N ALA A 158 -16.07 -2.10 -2.80
CA ALA A 158 -17.02 -1.09 -2.34
C ALA A 158 -18.40 -1.67 -1.99
N GLU A 159 -18.80 -2.75 -2.65
CA GLU A 159 -20.03 -3.48 -2.40
C GLU A 159 -19.75 -4.97 -2.23
N LEU A 160 -20.41 -5.60 -1.27
CA LEU A 160 -20.27 -7.01 -0.96
C LEU A 160 -21.66 -7.65 -0.83
N GLN A 161 -21.91 -8.71 -1.60
CA GLN A 161 -23.14 -9.50 -1.46
C GLN A 161 -22.94 -10.61 -0.43
N VAL A 162 -23.75 -10.60 0.64
CA VAL A 162 -23.74 -11.64 1.68
C VAL A 162 -25.18 -12.07 1.95
N GLY A 163 -25.47 -13.36 1.75
CA GLY A 163 -26.80 -13.91 2.08
C GLY A 163 -27.97 -13.28 1.33
N GLY A 164 -27.73 -12.69 0.14
CA GLY A 164 -28.74 -11.98 -0.65
C GLY A 164 -28.89 -10.49 -0.31
N GLU A 165 -28.17 -9.98 0.67
CA GLU A 165 -28.11 -8.54 0.99
C GLU A 165 -26.89 -7.89 0.35
N ILE A 166 -27.04 -6.65 -0.13
CA ILE A 166 -25.92 -5.80 -0.56
C ILE A 166 -25.44 -5.03 0.67
N LEU A 167 -24.16 -5.16 0.97
CA LEU A 167 -23.48 -4.39 1.99
C LEU A 167 -22.53 -3.40 1.32
N HIS A 168 -22.48 -2.18 1.85
CA HIS A 168 -21.62 -1.12 1.35
C HIS A 168 -20.42 -0.93 2.27
N LEU A 169 -19.23 -0.80 1.69
CA LEU A 169 -18.01 -0.49 2.42
C LEU A 169 -18.15 0.90 3.05
N ALA A 170 -18.29 0.94 4.37
CA ALA A 170 -18.41 2.18 5.12
C ALA A 170 -17.03 2.68 5.55
N GLN A 171 -16.15 1.75 5.94
CA GLN A 171 -14.88 2.04 6.61
C GLN A 171 -13.84 0.95 6.30
N TYR A 172 -12.56 1.30 6.23
CA TYR A 172 -11.47 0.32 6.04
C TYR A 172 -10.22 0.72 6.81
N GLY A 173 -9.78 -0.14 7.72
CA GLY A 173 -8.56 0.05 8.51
C GLY A 173 -8.06 -1.25 9.13
N THR A 174 -7.24 -1.17 10.18
CA THR A 174 -6.44 -2.31 10.66
C THR A 174 -7.21 -3.47 11.30
N ARG A 175 -8.53 -3.35 11.46
CA ARG A 175 -9.40 -4.43 11.94
C ARG A 175 -10.10 -5.17 10.81
N GLY A 176 -9.77 -4.81 9.57
CA GLY A 176 -10.44 -5.27 8.38
C GLY A 176 -11.43 -4.23 7.86
N PRO A 177 -12.15 -4.59 6.79
CA PRO A 177 -13.17 -3.75 6.20
C PRO A 177 -14.48 -3.85 6.94
N HIS A 178 -15.09 -2.69 7.11
CA HIS A 178 -16.34 -2.47 7.79
C HIS A 178 -17.41 -2.17 6.75
N TYR A 179 -18.39 -3.04 6.71
CA TYR A 179 -19.53 -2.95 5.81
C TYR A 179 -20.77 -2.56 6.61
N SER A 180 -21.64 -1.78 5.98
CA SER A 180 -22.98 -1.48 6.50
C SER A 180 -24.04 -1.84 5.48
N ARG A 181 -25.24 -2.18 5.97
CA ARG A 181 -26.44 -2.34 5.13
C ARG A 181 -26.91 -1.02 4.55
N MET A 182 -26.56 0.10 5.17
CA MET A 182 -26.84 1.41 4.62
C MET A 182 -25.74 1.83 3.66
N PRO A 183 -26.07 2.39 2.50
CA PRO A 183 -25.07 3.01 1.64
C PRO A 183 -24.35 4.12 2.41
N PRO A 184 -23.04 4.33 2.18
CA PRO A 184 -22.34 5.47 2.76
C PRO A 184 -23.10 6.75 2.37
N PRO A 185 -23.19 7.74 3.27
CA PRO A 185 -23.78 9.02 2.91
C PRO A 185 -23.09 9.51 1.65
N LEU A 186 -23.85 9.85 0.59
CA LEU A 186 -23.29 10.56 -0.55
C LEU A 186 -22.55 11.77 0.02
N GLU A 187 -21.22 11.81 -0.12
CA GLU A 187 -20.47 13.02 0.18
C GLU A 187 -21.17 14.14 -0.58
N TRP A 188 -21.72 15.09 0.17
CA TRP A 188 -22.34 16.28 -0.38
C TRP A 188 -21.25 16.99 -1.19
N VAL A 189 -21.31 16.87 -2.52
CA VAL A 189 -20.50 17.69 -3.41
C VAL A 189 -21.08 19.09 -3.27
N PRO A 190 -20.36 20.07 -2.71
CA PRO A 190 -20.87 21.43 -2.70
C PRO A 190 -21.05 21.85 -4.16
N GLU A 191 -22.28 22.21 -4.52
CA GLU A 191 -22.54 22.90 -5.79
C GLU A 191 -21.68 24.17 -5.80
N THR A 192 -20.72 24.22 -6.72
CA THR A 192 -20.01 25.46 -7.11
C THR A 192 -20.94 26.42 -7.80
#